data_AF-A0A0N8W9M5-F1
#
_entry.id   AF-A0A0N8W9M5-F1
#
_cell.length_a   1.000
_cell.length_b   1.000
_cell.length_c   1.000
_cell.angle_alpha   90.00
_cell.angle_beta   90.00
_cell.angle_gamma   90.00
#
_symmetry.space_group_name_H-M   'P 1'
#
loop_
_entity.id
_entity.type
_entity.pdbx_description
1 polymer ?
#
loop_
_entity_poly.entity_id
_entity_poly.type
_entity_poly.pdbx_seq_one_letter_code
_entity_poly.pdbx_strand_id
1 'polypeptide(L)'
;MNKIISLVIWLFLNSQFLNCFHNQDIYSAQQSSYQKDKQIHLSVLSEITGIFNDLNPNVDEVLILDVCPKQGEFECYIVLAHGIRGDRQFYGMLEDELFGVFVVNLSFTEVISILDLIPTPRWNDYTMRFDKPLSDSIILVGQGLSYGDEKLRKAYPWPCLP
;
A
#
# COMPACT_ATOMS: atom_id res chain seq x y z
N MET A 1 -28.33 -11.81 17.28
CA MET A 1 -27.41 -12.96 17.39
C MET A 1 -27.71 -13.89 16.21
N ASN A 2 -26.87 -13.89 15.17
CA ASN A 2 -26.94 -14.87 14.08
C ASN A 2 -25.52 -15.15 13.60
N LYS A 3 -25.08 -16.40 13.76
CA LYS A 3 -23.89 -16.99 13.15
C LYS A 3 -24.31 -17.71 11.87
N ILE A 4 -23.32 -17.97 11.01
CA ILE A 4 -23.30 -18.80 9.77
C ILE A 4 -23.22 -17.92 8.51
N ILE A 5 -22.06 -17.94 7.84
CA ILE A 5 -21.83 -18.55 6.51
C ILE A 5 -20.32 -18.73 6.36
N SER A 6 -19.90 -20.00 6.35
CA SER A 6 -18.58 -20.47 5.96
C SER A 6 -18.83 -21.60 4.97
N LEU A 7 -17.96 -21.71 3.96
CA LEU A 7 -17.85 -22.84 3.03
C LEU A 7 -19.00 -23.02 2.02
N VAL A 8 -18.72 -22.73 0.74
CA VAL A 8 -18.94 -23.58 -0.45
C VAL A 8 -18.74 -22.68 -1.68
N ILE A 9 -17.59 -22.79 -2.34
CA ILE A 9 -17.55 -22.97 -3.81
C ILE A 9 -16.48 -24.03 -4.07
N TRP A 10 -16.93 -25.27 -3.96
CA TRP A 10 -16.35 -26.41 -4.64
C TRP A 10 -16.81 -26.31 -6.10
N LEU A 11 -15.91 -26.49 -7.07
CA LEU A 11 -16.10 -27.24 -8.32
C LEU A 11 -14.95 -26.95 -9.29
N PHE A 12 -13.97 -27.85 -9.33
CA PHE A 12 -13.57 -28.61 -10.54
C PHE A 12 -12.19 -29.23 -10.32
N LEU A 13 -12.18 -30.39 -9.66
CA LEU A 13 -11.14 -31.39 -9.85
C LEU A 13 -11.84 -32.70 -10.27
N ASN A 14 -11.27 -33.30 -11.32
CA ASN A 14 -11.56 -34.60 -11.94
C ASN A 14 -12.60 -34.68 -13.07
N SER A 15 -12.08 -34.57 -14.30
CA SER A 15 -12.27 -35.63 -15.28
C SER A 15 -10.97 -35.78 -16.08
N GLN A 16 -10.36 -36.97 -16.04
CA GLN A 16 -9.22 -37.29 -16.88
C GLN A 16 -9.64 -37.64 -18.31
N PHE A 17 -8.69 -37.47 -19.22
CA PHE A 17 -8.62 -38.03 -20.57
C PHE A 17 -9.60 -37.51 -21.62
N LEU A 18 -9.21 -36.43 -22.31
CA LEU A 18 -8.84 -36.42 -23.74
C LEU A 18 -8.67 -34.96 -24.20
N ASN A 19 -7.42 -34.49 -24.23
CA ASN A 19 -6.86 -33.67 -25.32
C ASN A 19 -5.40 -33.38 -25.00
N CYS A 20 -4.53 -34.14 -25.66
CA CYS A 20 -3.09 -33.94 -25.70
C CYS A 20 -2.78 -32.63 -26.45
N PHE A 21 -1.73 -31.93 -26.00
CA PHE A 21 -1.06 -30.81 -26.68
C PHE A 21 -1.86 -29.49 -26.85
N HIS A 22 -2.10 -28.75 -25.76
CA HIS A 22 -2.15 -27.27 -25.85
C HIS A 22 -2.01 -26.48 -24.51
N ASN A 23 -1.73 -27.14 -23.38
CA ASN A 23 -1.82 -26.48 -22.07
C ASN A 23 -0.48 -26.10 -21.41
N GLN A 24 0.69 -26.44 -21.94
CA GLN A 24 1.96 -26.08 -21.30
C GLN A 24 2.29 -24.58 -21.42
N ASP A 25 1.79 -23.90 -22.46
CA ASP A 25 2.08 -22.48 -22.70
C ASP A 25 1.27 -21.53 -21.81
N ILE A 26 0.10 -21.96 -21.32
CA ILE A 26 -0.78 -21.12 -20.48
C ILE A 26 -0.27 -21.06 -19.03
N TYR A 27 0.21 -22.18 -18.47
CA TYR A 27 0.75 -22.21 -17.11
C TYR A 27 2.08 -21.46 -16.98
N SER A 28 2.95 -21.50 -17.99
CA SER A 28 4.21 -20.77 -18.00
C SER A 28 4.00 -19.26 -18.12
N ALA A 29 3.01 -18.81 -18.90
CA ALA A 29 2.64 -17.40 -19.01
C ALA A 29 2.06 -16.84 -17.69
N GLN A 30 1.22 -17.59 -16.98
CA GLN A 30 0.66 -17.20 -15.68
C GLN A 30 1.72 -17.13 -14.56
N GLN A 31 2.68 -18.05 -14.55
CA GLN A 31 3.79 -18.00 -13.60
C GLN A 31 4.71 -16.80 -13.89
N SER A 32 4.97 -16.50 -15.17
CA SER A 32 5.74 -15.33 -15.57
C SER A 32 5.07 -14.01 -15.18
N SER A 33 3.74 -13.88 -15.34
CA SER A 33 3.02 -12.67 -14.92
C SER A 33 3.04 -12.48 -13.41
N TYR A 34 2.83 -13.56 -12.64
CA TYR A 34 2.87 -13.50 -11.18
C TYR A 34 4.25 -13.12 -10.64
N GLN A 35 5.33 -13.68 -11.22
CA GLN A 35 6.69 -13.31 -10.83
C GLN A 35 7.00 -11.85 -11.18
N LYS A 36 6.53 -11.38 -12.33
CA LYS A 36 6.66 -9.99 -12.75
C LYS A 36 5.92 -9.03 -11.81
N ASP A 37 4.67 -9.33 -11.46
CA ASP A 37 3.85 -8.50 -10.56
C ASP A 37 4.46 -8.46 -9.15
N LYS A 38 4.95 -9.60 -8.66
CA LYS A 38 5.68 -9.68 -7.38
C LYS A 38 6.96 -8.86 -7.41
N GLN A 39 7.71 -8.89 -8.52
CA GLN A 39 8.96 -8.15 -8.68
C GLN A 39 8.73 -6.63 -8.72
N ILE A 40 7.67 -6.18 -9.40
CA ILE A 40 7.27 -4.76 -9.45
C ILE A 40 6.91 -4.27 -8.05
N HIS A 41 6.12 -5.04 -7.31
CA HIS A 41 5.72 -4.67 -5.95
C HIS A 41 6.92 -4.58 -4.97
N LEU A 42 7.99 -5.32 -5.22
CA LEU A 42 9.20 -5.29 -4.39
C LEU A 42 10.05 -4.02 -4.63
N SER A 43 10.03 -3.43 -5.83
CA SER A 43 10.91 -2.28 -6.12
C SER A 43 10.43 -1.01 -5.41
N VAL A 44 9.14 -0.66 -5.53
CA VAL A 44 8.57 0.51 -4.82
C VAL A 44 8.60 0.34 -3.32
N LEU A 45 8.29 -0.86 -2.79
CA LEU A 45 8.41 -1.11 -1.36
C LEU A 45 9.85 -0.89 -0.88
N SER A 46 10.84 -1.41 -1.60
CA SER A 46 12.25 -1.21 -1.24
C SER A 46 12.65 0.26 -1.23
N GLU A 47 12.16 1.06 -2.18
CA GLU A 47 12.43 2.49 -2.24
C GLU A 47 11.77 3.25 -1.08
N ILE A 48 10.50 2.97 -0.80
CA ILE A 48 9.78 3.54 0.36
C ILE A 48 10.46 3.15 1.67
N THR A 49 10.89 1.89 1.80
CA THR A 49 11.68 1.42 2.96
C THR A 49 12.98 2.20 3.10
N GLY A 50 13.69 2.49 2.00
CA GLY A 50 14.85 3.37 2.02
C GLY A 50 14.51 4.76 2.57
N ILE A 51 13.44 5.37 2.06
CA ILE A 51 13.00 6.71 2.48
C ILE A 51 12.62 6.75 3.96
N PHE A 52 11.92 5.72 4.49
CA PHE A 52 11.63 5.67 5.93
C PHE A 52 12.88 5.44 6.77
N ASN A 53 13.84 4.64 6.30
CA ASN A 53 15.10 4.39 7.00
C ASN A 53 15.97 5.64 7.12
N ASP A 54 15.87 6.58 6.18
CA ASP A 54 16.55 7.86 6.27
C ASP A 54 16.06 8.69 7.49
N LEU A 55 14.82 8.47 7.96
CA LEU A 55 14.30 9.09 9.19
C LEU A 55 14.56 8.23 10.43
N ASN A 56 14.29 6.93 10.35
CA ASN A 56 14.55 6.00 11.43
C ASN A 56 15.08 4.67 10.86
N PRO A 57 16.37 4.34 11.05
CA PRO A 57 17.00 3.16 10.45
C PRO A 57 16.50 1.84 11.05
N ASN A 58 15.61 1.89 12.04
CA ASN A 58 14.99 0.71 12.63
C ASN A 58 13.63 0.38 11.99
N VAL A 59 13.14 1.19 11.05
CA VAL A 59 11.90 0.93 10.31
C VAL A 59 12.18 -0.02 9.14
N ASP A 60 11.85 -1.29 9.34
CA ASP A 60 12.09 -2.38 8.38
C ASP A 60 10.79 -3.09 7.93
N GLU A 61 9.68 -2.91 8.64
CA GLU A 61 8.36 -3.37 8.22
C GLU A 61 7.62 -2.22 7.52
N VAL A 62 7.42 -2.35 6.21
CA VAL A 62 6.68 -1.36 5.39
C VAL A 62 5.49 -2.01 4.70
N LEU A 63 4.33 -1.36 4.81
CA LEU A 63 3.07 -1.80 4.24
C LEU A 63 2.43 -0.68 3.42
N ILE A 64 1.90 -1.00 2.25
CA ILE A 64 1.00 -0.09 1.53
C ILE A 64 -0.39 -0.23 2.14
N LEU A 65 -0.94 0.88 2.63
CA LEU A 65 -2.28 0.91 3.24
C LEU A 65 -3.36 1.27 2.23
N ASP A 66 -3.07 2.20 1.32
CA ASP A 66 -4.04 2.72 0.37
C ASP A 66 -3.37 3.24 -0.90
N VAL A 67 -4.10 3.20 -2.02
CA VAL A 67 -3.65 3.65 -3.33
C VAL A 67 -4.75 4.42 -4.03
N CYS A 68 -4.47 5.67 -4.38
CA CYS A 68 -5.37 6.55 -5.09
C CYS A 68 -4.86 6.82 -6.51
N PRO A 69 -5.57 6.38 -7.57
CA PRO A 69 -5.20 6.71 -8.94
C PRO A 69 -5.48 8.19 -9.23
N LYS A 70 -4.47 8.90 -9.74
CA LYS A 70 -4.67 10.23 -10.34
C LYS A 70 -5.02 10.05 -11.82
N GLN A 71 -6.23 10.47 -12.18
CA GLN A 71 -6.67 10.50 -13.58
C GLN A 71 -6.47 11.90 -14.15
N GLY A 72 -5.99 12.01 -15.40
CA GLY A 72 -5.82 13.28 -16.09
C GLY A 72 -4.58 13.35 -16.97
N GLU A 73 -4.03 14.55 -17.11
CA GLU A 73 -2.88 14.86 -17.99
C GLU A 73 -1.61 14.07 -17.64
N PHE A 74 -1.43 13.75 -16.35
CA PHE A 74 -0.36 12.91 -15.87
C PHE A 74 -0.93 11.80 -15.01
N GLU A 75 -0.89 10.59 -15.55
CA GLU A 75 -1.34 9.40 -14.87
C GLU A 75 -0.25 8.95 -13.88
N CYS A 76 -0.62 8.86 -12.60
CA CYS A 76 0.24 8.36 -11.53
C CYS A 76 -0.60 7.77 -10.41
N TYR A 77 0.04 7.11 -9.44
CA TYR A 77 -0.59 6.66 -8.22
C TYR A 77 -0.14 7.50 -7.04
N ILE A 78 -1.04 7.77 -6.12
CA ILE A 78 -0.72 8.33 -4.82
C ILE A 78 -0.88 7.23 -3.79
N VAL A 79 0.21 6.95 -3.08
CA VAL A 79 0.36 5.77 -2.24
C VAL A 79 0.49 6.23 -0.79
N LEU A 80 -0.34 5.65 0.08
CA LEU A 80 -0.19 5.76 1.51
C LEU A 80 0.55 4.51 1.99
N ALA A 81 1.72 4.70 2.59
CA ALA A 81 2.47 3.63 3.23
C ALA A 81 2.59 3.84 4.73
N HIS A 82 2.76 2.74 5.44
CA HIS A 82 3.00 2.67 6.87
C HIS A 82 4.31 1.93 7.10
N GLY A 83 5.25 2.60 7.76
CA GLY A 83 6.52 2.05 8.19
C GLY A 83 6.53 1.91 9.70
N ILE A 84 6.91 0.75 10.20
CA ILE A 84 7.04 0.49 11.63
C ILE A 84 8.33 -0.29 11.89
N ARG A 85 8.88 -0.15 13.11
CA ARG A 85 9.98 -0.99 13.55
C ARG A 85 9.60 -2.48 13.57
N GLY A 86 10.51 -3.34 13.14
CA GLY A 86 10.31 -4.78 13.11
C GLY A 86 10.39 -5.45 14.48
N ASP A 87 11.03 -4.81 15.46
CA ASP A 87 10.93 -5.24 16.86
C ASP A 87 9.55 -4.95 17.46
N ARG A 88 8.74 -4.10 16.80
CA ARG A 88 7.41 -3.67 17.20
C ARG A 88 7.37 -3.08 18.62
N GLN A 89 8.48 -2.50 19.06
CA GLN A 89 8.60 -1.84 20.35
C GLN A 89 8.59 -0.33 20.19
N PHE A 90 7.91 0.35 21.13
CA PHE A 90 7.89 1.80 21.20
C PHE A 90 8.97 2.28 22.17
N TYR A 91 9.92 3.07 21.67
CA TYR A 91 11.03 3.62 22.48
C TYR A 91 10.80 5.09 22.87
N GLY A 92 9.57 5.58 22.74
CA GLY A 92 9.22 6.96 23.06
C GLY A 92 9.48 7.96 21.93
N MET A 93 9.89 7.48 20.75
CA MET A 93 10.06 8.31 19.55
C MET A 93 8.89 8.08 18.61
N LEU A 94 8.25 9.16 18.17
CA LEU A 94 7.11 9.07 17.25
C LEU A 94 7.54 8.59 15.86
N GLU A 95 8.82 8.71 15.54
CA GLU A 95 9.46 8.21 14.32
C GLU A 95 9.67 6.69 14.33
N ASP A 96 9.39 6.01 15.45
CA ASP A 96 9.36 4.56 15.46
C ASP A 96 8.24 4.03 14.52
N GLU A 97 7.18 4.81 14.30
CA GLU A 97 6.04 4.51 13.43
C GLU A 97 5.75 5.70 12.53
N LEU A 98 5.84 5.50 11.22
CA LEU A 98 5.75 6.55 10.21
C LEU A 98 4.62 6.23 9.23
N PHE A 99 3.87 7.25 8.85
CA PHE A 99 3.03 7.21 7.66
C PHE A 99 3.66 8.08 6.57
N GLY A 100 3.67 7.59 5.35
CA GLY A 100 4.21 8.33 4.21
C GLY A 100 3.21 8.43 3.08
N VAL A 101 3.16 9.59 2.44
CA VAL A 101 2.35 9.84 1.24
C VAL A 101 3.30 10.05 0.07
N PHE A 102 3.20 9.18 -0.93
CA PHE A 102 4.13 9.11 -2.05
C PHE A 102 3.40 9.26 -3.38
N VAL A 103 4.06 9.89 -4.35
CA VAL A 103 3.66 9.84 -5.75
C VAL A 103 4.49 8.76 -6.43
N VAL A 104 3.82 7.79 -7.01
CA VAL A 104 4.44 6.63 -7.67
C VAL A 104 4.04 6.62 -9.14
N ASN A 105 4.96 6.21 -10.01
CA ASN A 105 4.66 6.10 -11.43
C ASN A 105 3.59 5.03 -11.73
N LEU A 106 3.03 5.02 -12.95
CA LEU A 106 2.01 4.06 -13.35
C LEU A 106 2.46 2.60 -13.30
N SER A 107 3.76 2.37 -13.48
CA SER A 107 4.31 1.02 -13.45
C SER A 107 4.48 0.50 -12.03
N PHE A 108 4.24 1.33 -11.01
CA PHE A 108 4.49 1.01 -9.61
C PHE A 108 5.93 0.54 -9.38
N THR A 109 6.89 1.15 -10.07
CA THR A 109 8.31 0.78 -10.00
C THR A 109 9.19 1.82 -9.32
N GLU A 110 8.74 3.07 -9.25
CA GLU A 110 9.53 4.22 -8.83
C GLU A 110 8.68 5.24 -8.05
N VAL A 111 9.23 5.76 -6.96
CA VAL A 111 8.70 6.92 -6.23
C VAL A 111 9.15 8.20 -6.93
N ILE A 112 8.19 8.89 -7.57
CA ILE A 112 8.46 10.15 -8.28
C ILE A 112 8.69 11.30 -7.28
N SER A 113 7.91 11.35 -6.20
CA SER A 113 8.07 12.37 -5.16
C SER A 113 7.43 11.95 -3.83
N ILE A 114 7.88 12.60 -2.75
CA ILE A 114 7.36 12.43 -1.40
C ILE A 114 6.48 13.63 -1.10
N LEU A 115 5.18 13.41 -0.83
CA LEU A 115 4.25 14.49 -0.48
C LEU A 115 4.32 14.82 1.01
N ASP A 116 4.45 13.81 1.87
CA ASP A 116 4.53 13.98 3.31
C ASP A 116 5.13 12.75 4.00
N LEU A 117 5.77 12.97 5.14
CA LEU A 117 6.22 11.95 6.08
C LEU A 117 5.74 12.36 7.47
N ILE A 118 4.93 11.51 8.08
CA ILE A 118 4.13 11.84 9.25
C ILE A 118 4.51 10.85 10.35
N PRO A 119 5.28 11.28 11.36
CA PRO A 119 5.40 10.55 12.61
C PRO A 119 4.02 10.33 13.22
N THR A 120 3.78 9.12 13.72
CA THR A 120 2.52 8.81 14.39
C THR A 120 2.35 9.74 15.61
N PRO A 121 1.15 10.26 15.91
CA PRO A 121 0.92 10.91 17.20
C PRO A 121 0.99 9.90 18.36
N ARG A 122 0.64 8.64 18.09
CA ARG A 122 0.60 7.55 19.06
C ARG A 122 0.86 6.21 18.40
N TRP A 123 1.81 5.48 18.98
CA TRP A 123 2.22 4.15 18.54
C TRP A 123 1.04 3.18 18.35
N ASN A 124 0.91 2.65 17.15
CA ASN A 124 -0.02 1.59 16.75
C ASN A 124 -1.48 1.89 17.11
N ASP A 125 -1.85 3.17 17.11
CA ASP A 125 -3.22 3.61 17.42
C ASP A 125 -3.95 4.21 16.22
N TYR A 126 -3.25 4.73 15.22
CA TYR A 126 -3.86 5.45 14.11
C TYR A 126 -4.20 4.54 12.92
N THR A 127 -5.45 4.62 12.45
CA THR A 127 -5.82 4.13 11.12
C THR A 127 -5.81 5.29 10.14
N MET A 128 -5.06 5.14 9.05
CA MET A 128 -4.87 6.14 8.00
C MET A 128 -5.43 5.64 6.67
N ARG A 129 -6.08 6.52 5.89
CA ARG A 129 -6.57 6.23 4.54
C ARG A 129 -6.77 7.50 3.73
N PHE A 130 -6.88 7.38 2.41
CA PHE A 130 -7.40 8.47 1.60
C PHE A 130 -8.93 8.53 1.71
N ASP A 131 -9.46 9.75 1.78
CA ASP A 131 -10.89 10.01 1.57
C ASP A 131 -11.18 10.15 0.07
N LYS A 132 -12.45 10.33 -0.29
CA LYS A 132 -12.86 10.58 -1.67
C LYS A 132 -12.04 11.73 -2.27
N PRO A 133 -11.31 11.50 -3.37
CA PRO A 133 -10.51 12.55 -4.00
C PRO A 133 -11.39 13.69 -4.50
N LEU A 134 -10.86 14.91 -4.42
CA LEU A 134 -11.47 16.12 -4.95
C LEU A 134 -10.87 16.45 -6.32
N SER A 135 -11.46 17.42 -7.01
CA SER A 135 -11.00 17.83 -8.35
C SER A 135 -9.58 18.40 -8.35
N ASP A 136 -9.16 19.00 -7.24
CA ASP A 136 -7.88 19.71 -7.11
C ASP A 136 -6.92 19.08 -6.08
N SER A 137 -7.40 18.13 -5.28
CA SER A 137 -6.66 17.62 -4.13
C SER A 137 -7.06 16.20 -3.72
N ILE A 138 -6.16 15.56 -2.98
CA ILE A 138 -6.44 14.35 -2.20
C ILE A 138 -6.49 14.72 -0.73
N ILE A 139 -7.41 14.10 -0.02
CA ILE A 139 -7.54 14.25 1.42
C ILE A 139 -7.07 12.98 2.10
N LEU A 140 -6.06 13.10 2.94
CA LEU A 140 -5.65 12.06 3.88
C LEU A 140 -6.42 12.24 5.18
N VAL A 141 -7.02 11.15 5.67
CA VAL A 141 -7.70 11.12 6.96
C VAL A 141 -7.05 10.09 7.87
N GLY A 142 -6.82 10.49 9.12
CA GLY A 142 -6.32 9.64 10.19
C GLY A 142 -7.25 9.70 11.38
N GLN A 143 -7.46 8.56 12.02
CA GLN A 143 -8.25 8.47 13.26
C GLN A 143 -7.56 7.54 14.24
N GLY A 144 -7.25 8.07 15.43
CA GLY A 144 -6.83 7.26 16.57
C GLY A 144 -7.96 6.33 17.01
N LEU A 145 -7.62 5.07 17.26
CA LEU A 145 -8.54 4.04 17.70
C LEU A 145 -8.89 4.19 19.19
N SER A 146 -8.01 4.84 19.95
CA SER A 146 -8.13 4.98 21.39
C SER A 146 -8.23 6.44 21.82
N TYR A 147 -8.71 6.67 23.04
CA TYR A 147 -8.68 7.97 23.74
C TYR A 147 -9.35 9.18 23.07
N GLY A 148 -10.11 8.97 22.00
CA GLY A 148 -10.84 10.06 21.33
C GLY A 148 -9.91 11.08 20.66
N ASP A 149 -8.76 10.62 20.17
CA ASP A 149 -7.76 11.49 19.56
C ASP A 149 -8.31 12.32 18.40
N GLU A 150 -7.67 13.47 18.19
CA GLU A 150 -8.03 14.37 17.10
C GLU A 150 -7.86 13.67 15.75
N LYS A 151 -8.89 13.82 14.91
CA LYS A 151 -8.85 13.35 13.54
C LYS A 151 -7.77 14.13 12.80
N LEU A 152 -6.79 13.42 12.28
CA LEU A 152 -5.87 13.99 11.32
C LEU A 152 -6.62 14.18 10.00
N ARG A 153 -6.59 15.39 9.45
CA ARG A 153 -7.09 15.64 8.09
C ARG A 153 -6.12 16.57 7.38
N LYS A 154 -5.42 16.05 6.37
CA LYS A 154 -4.50 16.83 5.54
C LYS A 154 -4.97 16.80 4.09
N ALA A 155 -4.84 17.93 3.41
CA ALA A 155 -5.15 18.05 1.99
C ALA A 155 -3.84 18.25 1.23
N TYR A 156 -3.65 17.46 0.18
CA TYR A 156 -2.52 17.59 -0.73
C TYR A 156 -3.05 18.01 -2.09
N PRO A 157 -2.57 19.12 -2.68
CA PRO A 157 -2.90 19.42 -4.07
C PRO A 157 -2.41 18.27 -4.96
N TRP A 158 -3.12 17.99 -6.04
CA TRP A 158 -2.63 17.01 -7.01
C TRP A 158 -1.22 17.41 -7.49
N PRO A 159 -0.24 16.50 -7.49
CA PRO A 159 1.12 16.84 -7.88
C PRO A 159 1.13 17.26 -9.34
N CYS A 160 1.70 18.43 -9.65
CA CYS A 160 2.06 18.78 -11.02
C CYS A 160 3.33 18.00 -11.36
N LEU A 161 3.20 16.96 -12.17
CA LEU A 161 4.37 16.25 -12.66
C LEU A 161 5.03 17.13 -13.75
N PRO A 162 6.37 17.30 -13.72
CA PRO A 162 7.09 18.11 -14.69
C PRO A 162 7.08 17.52 -16.11
#